data_AF-A0A2N7QCB3-F1
#
_entry.id   AF-A0A2N7QCB3-F1
#
_cell.length_a   1.000
_cell.length_b   1.000
_cell.length_c   1.000
_cell.angle_alpha   90.00
_cell.angle_beta   90.00
_cell.angle_gamma   90.00
#
_symmetry.space_group_name_H-M   'P 1'
#
loop_
_entity.id
_entity.type
_entity.pdbx_description
1 polymer ?
#
loop_
_entity_poly.entity_id
_entity_poly.type
_entity_poly.pdbx_seq_one_letter_code
_entity_poly.pdbx_strand_id
1 'polypeptide(L)'
;MQVIPVDLYESLEELDPKIKAVILKLIKYWGEIVKRDDFLELKKTVEKLADSVEKLAEVQKKTEYEVRALAEAQRKTEERLNELVEAQRKTEERLEKLIEEHRKTREQLGGLSHTVGYFIENEAYKHLPKLLKKDFNLEIEDRLIRDYIEVSPNKYEEINIYGKGKIDGKKVVILGEVKTQLKKSDLDTFLKKVYRLERLIPEEKFLVCVTHQAHPQVRKYAKEKGIKLYFTYEFE
;
A
#
# COMPACT_ATOMS: atom_id res chain seq x y z
N MET A 1 -63.40 1.54 66.19
CA MET A 1 -64.71 1.21 66.80
C MET A 1 -65.27 0.02 66.03
N GLN A 2 -65.38 -1.16 66.64
CA GLN A 2 -66.01 -2.31 65.96
C GLN A 2 -67.47 -1.92 65.70
N VAL A 3 -67.86 -1.85 64.43
CA VAL A 3 -69.24 -1.55 64.05
C VAL A 3 -70.00 -2.86 64.13
N ILE A 4 -70.77 -3.04 65.20
CA ILE A 4 -71.69 -4.15 65.34
C ILE A 4 -72.94 -3.75 64.55
N PRO A 5 -73.37 -4.51 63.52
CA PRO A 5 -74.62 -4.25 62.81
C PRO A 5 -75.78 -4.15 63.82
N VAL A 6 -76.70 -3.21 63.59
CA VAL A 6 -77.81 -2.94 64.52
C VAL A 6 -78.63 -4.20 64.80
N ASP A 7 -78.90 -4.98 63.76
CA ASP A 7 -79.62 -6.27 63.84
C ASP A 7 -78.90 -7.30 64.74
N LEU A 8 -77.57 -7.26 64.78
CA LEU A 8 -76.77 -8.13 65.65
C LEU A 8 -76.82 -7.65 67.10
N TYR A 9 -76.94 -6.34 67.35
CA TYR A 9 -77.10 -5.79 68.70
C TYR A 9 -78.46 -6.15 69.30
N GLU A 10 -79.54 -6.01 68.52
CA GLU A 10 -80.90 -6.41 68.90
C GLU A 10 -80.95 -7.91 69.25
N SER A 11 -80.37 -8.75 68.38
CA SER A 11 -80.30 -10.21 68.60
C SER A 11 -79.46 -10.60 69.84
N LEU A 12 -78.50 -9.76 70.27
CA LEU A 12 -77.68 -10.00 71.46
C LEU A 12 -78.39 -9.63 72.77
N GLU A 13 -79.45 -8.82 72.73
CA GLU A 13 -80.22 -8.44 73.92
C GLU A 13 -81.22 -9.51 74.37
N GLU A 14 -81.66 -10.37 73.45
CA GLU A 14 -82.59 -11.47 73.72
C GLU A 14 -81.91 -12.72 74.34
N LEU A 15 -80.57 -12.74 74.40
CA LEU A 15 -79.79 -13.89 74.87
C LEU A 15 -79.53 -13.89 76.38
N ASP A 16 -79.40 -15.09 76.94
CA ASP A 16 -78.95 -15.28 78.33
C ASP A 16 -77.60 -14.56 78.60
N PRO A 17 -77.42 -13.90 79.76
CA PRO A 17 -76.22 -13.11 80.07
C PRO A 17 -74.90 -13.87 79.92
N LYS A 18 -74.86 -15.18 80.20
CA LYS A 18 -73.63 -15.98 80.05
C LYS A 18 -73.28 -16.20 78.58
N ILE A 19 -74.28 -16.46 77.74
CA ILE A 19 -74.11 -16.68 76.30
C ILE A 19 -73.70 -15.36 75.62
N LYS A 20 -74.39 -14.26 75.97
CA LYS A 20 -74.05 -12.91 75.51
C LYS A 20 -72.59 -12.55 75.80
N ALA A 21 -72.10 -12.85 77.00
CA ALA A 21 -70.72 -12.56 77.39
C ALA A 21 -69.68 -13.35 76.55
N VAL A 22 -69.96 -14.61 76.22
CA VAL A 22 -69.10 -15.44 75.36
C VAL A 22 -69.09 -14.90 73.92
N ILE A 23 -70.25 -14.55 73.37
CA ILE A 23 -70.37 -14.00 72.01
C ILE A 23 -69.65 -12.64 71.91
N LEU A 24 -69.80 -11.77 72.91
CA LEU A 24 -69.07 -10.49 72.93
C LEU A 24 -67.55 -10.67 72.98
N LYS A 25 -67.03 -11.67 73.73
CA LYS A 25 -65.60 -12.02 73.71
C LYS A 25 -65.16 -12.51 72.34
N LEU A 26 -65.97 -13.34 71.67
CA LEU A 26 -65.67 -13.83 70.31
C LEU A 26 -65.69 -12.69 69.27
N ILE A 27 -66.68 -11.79 69.31
CA ILE A 27 -66.74 -10.61 68.43
C ILE A 27 -65.51 -9.73 68.64
N LYS A 28 -65.13 -9.49 69.90
CA LYS A 28 -63.94 -8.71 70.22
C LYS A 28 -62.67 -9.35 69.65
N TYR A 29 -62.50 -10.66 69.87
CA TYR A 29 -61.37 -11.45 69.35
C TYR A 29 -61.32 -11.42 67.81
N TRP A 30 -62.45 -11.61 67.13
CA TRP A 30 -62.53 -11.59 65.67
C TRP A 30 -62.17 -10.24 65.07
N GLY A 31 -62.67 -9.14 65.64
CA GLY A 31 -62.31 -7.80 65.17
C GLY A 31 -60.92 -7.33 65.63
N GLU A 32 -60.22 -8.10 66.45
CA GLU A 32 -58.77 -7.94 66.70
C GLU A 32 -57.91 -8.70 65.67
N ILE A 33 -58.41 -9.80 65.09
CA ILE A 33 -57.70 -10.63 64.09
C ILE A 33 -57.75 -10.03 62.69
N VAL A 34 -58.91 -9.55 62.24
CA VAL A 34 -59.06 -8.93 60.91
C VAL A 34 -59.60 -7.53 61.09
N LYS A 35 -58.73 -6.52 61.02
CA LYS A 35 -59.15 -5.13 61.09
C LYS A 35 -59.43 -4.62 59.69
N ARG A 36 -60.48 -3.81 59.58
CA ARG A 36 -60.78 -3.07 58.34
C ARG A 36 -59.58 -2.22 57.90
N ASP A 37 -58.80 -1.70 58.85
CA ASP A 37 -57.62 -0.90 58.57
C ASP A 37 -56.52 -1.73 57.88
N ASP A 38 -56.29 -2.98 58.30
CA ASP A 38 -55.34 -3.90 57.65
C ASP A 38 -55.75 -4.19 56.20
N PHE A 39 -57.05 -4.37 55.94
CA PHE A 39 -57.57 -4.59 54.58
C PHE A 39 -57.45 -3.33 53.70
N LEU A 40 -57.68 -2.15 54.27
CA LEU A 40 -57.49 -0.88 53.56
C LEU A 40 -56.00 -0.62 53.24
N GLU A 41 -55.09 -0.99 54.14
CA GLU A 41 -53.64 -0.91 53.92
C GLU A 41 -53.17 -1.90 52.85
N LEU A 42 -53.66 -3.14 52.91
CA LEU A 42 -53.40 -4.15 51.89
C LEU A 42 -53.90 -3.68 50.51
N LYS A 43 -55.12 -3.14 50.43
CA LYS A 43 -55.67 -2.60 49.19
C LYS A 43 -54.76 -1.51 48.59
N LYS A 44 -54.30 -0.56 49.41
CA LYS A 44 -53.37 0.49 48.96
C LYS A 44 -52.04 -0.08 48.47
N THR A 45 -51.52 -1.13 49.11
CA THR A 45 -50.28 -1.79 48.69
C THR A 45 -50.46 -2.52 47.36
N VAL A 46 -51.60 -3.20 47.17
CA VAL A 46 -51.94 -3.87 45.92
C VAL A 46 -52.11 -2.87 44.77
N GLU A 47 -52.77 -1.72 45.01
CA GLU A 47 -52.90 -0.63 44.01
C GLU A 47 -51.51 -0.10 43.61
N LYS A 48 -50.63 0.21 44.57
CA LYS A 48 -49.25 0.65 44.28
C LYS A 48 -48.43 -0.39 43.51
N LEU A 49 -48.63 -1.68 43.81
CA LEU A 49 -47.96 -2.76 43.09
C LEU A 49 -48.47 -2.86 41.66
N ALA A 50 -49.79 -2.75 41.43
CA ALA A 50 -50.38 -2.74 40.10
C ALA A 50 -49.81 -1.60 39.25
N ASP A 51 -49.76 -0.38 39.79
CA ASP A 51 -49.16 0.79 39.11
C ASP A 51 -47.67 0.55 38.79
N SER A 52 -46.94 -0.10 39.69
CA SER A 52 -45.51 -0.39 39.49
C SER A 52 -45.29 -1.44 38.40
N VAL A 53 -46.14 -2.48 38.36
CA VAL A 53 -46.11 -3.52 37.33
C VAL A 53 -46.46 -2.96 35.96
N GLU A 54 -47.44 -2.06 35.87
CA GLU A 54 -47.81 -1.39 34.62
C GLU A 54 -46.64 -0.56 34.07
N LYS A 55 -46.00 0.26 34.92
CA LYS A 55 -44.81 1.03 34.53
C LYS A 55 -43.65 0.15 34.08
N LEU A 56 -43.42 -0.98 34.75
CA LEU A 56 -42.38 -1.92 34.35
C LEU A 56 -42.70 -2.56 32.99
N ALA A 57 -43.95 -2.90 32.73
CA ALA A 57 -44.37 -3.45 31.44
C ALA A 57 -44.18 -2.44 30.28
N GLU A 58 -44.44 -1.15 30.52
CA GLU A 58 -44.18 -0.10 29.53
C GLU A 58 -42.68 0.08 29.26
N VAL A 59 -41.86 0.14 30.32
CA VAL A 59 -40.40 0.24 30.18
C VAL A 59 -39.86 -0.99 29.44
N GLN A 60 -40.33 -2.19 29.77
CA GLN A 60 -39.92 -3.43 29.10
C GLN A 60 -40.25 -3.41 27.61
N LYS A 61 -41.46 -2.97 27.22
CA LYS A 61 -41.83 -2.81 25.81
C LYS A 61 -40.92 -1.82 25.08
N LYS A 62 -40.57 -0.70 25.73
CA LYS A 62 -39.65 0.29 25.15
C LYS A 62 -38.25 -0.30 24.98
N THR A 63 -37.73 -1.02 25.97
CA THR A 63 -36.44 -1.70 25.89
C THR A 63 -36.44 -2.76 24.78
N GLU A 64 -37.48 -3.57 24.64
CA GLU A 64 -37.59 -4.56 23.55
C GLU A 64 -37.57 -3.89 22.17
N TYR A 65 -38.23 -2.74 22.03
CA TYR A 65 -38.19 -1.96 20.79
C TYR A 65 -36.78 -1.45 20.48
N GLU A 66 -36.10 -0.86 21.48
CA GLU A 66 -34.72 -0.36 21.33
C GLU A 66 -33.73 -1.49 20.98
N VAL A 67 -33.86 -2.65 21.62
CA VAL A 67 -33.02 -3.84 21.32
C VAL A 67 -33.25 -4.33 19.89
N ARG A 68 -34.49 -4.35 19.40
CA ARG A 68 -34.79 -4.73 18.01
C ARG A 68 -34.19 -3.72 17.02
N ALA A 69 -34.30 -2.42 17.31
CA ALA A 69 -33.72 -1.37 16.47
C ALA A 69 -32.19 -1.47 16.42
N LEU A 70 -31.53 -1.77 17.55
CA LEU A 70 -30.09 -2.01 17.62
C LEU A 70 -29.67 -3.24 16.81
N ALA A 71 -30.42 -4.35 16.90
CA ALA A 71 -30.15 -5.55 16.11
C ALA A 71 -30.26 -5.28 14.59
N GLU A 72 -31.24 -4.48 14.15
CA GLU A 72 -31.37 -4.09 12.75
C GLU A 72 -30.22 -3.17 12.30
N ALA A 73 -29.82 -2.20 13.13
CA ALA A 73 -28.69 -1.32 12.85
C ALA A 73 -27.37 -2.10 12.76
N GLN A 74 -27.18 -3.10 13.64
CA GLN A 74 -26.04 -3.99 13.60
C GLN A 74 -26.01 -4.80 12.30
N ARG A 75 -27.14 -5.40 11.90
CA ARG A 75 -27.24 -6.14 10.64
C ARG A 75 -26.90 -5.27 9.42
N LYS A 76 -27.42 -4.04 9.34
CA LYS A 76 -27.07 -3.09 8.27
C LYS A 76 -25.59 -2.72 8.27
N THR A 77 -24.96 -2.68 9.44
CA THR A 77 -23.53 -2.41 9.57
C THR A 77 -22.70 -3.60 9.08
N GLU A 78 -23.09 -4.83 9.42
CA GLU A 78 -22.46 -6.05 8.93
C GLU A 78 -22.57 -6.19 7.40
N GLU A 79 -23.74 -5.87 6.82
CA GLU A 79 -23.95 -5.85 5.37
C GLU A 79 -23.01 -4.84 4.68
N ARG A 80 -22.92 -3.60 5.20
CA ARG A 80 -21.98 -2.58 4.67
C ARG A 80 -20.52 -2.98 4.82
N LEU A 81 -20.16 -3.65 5.90
CA LEU A 81 -18.79 -4.11 6.12
C LEU A 81 -18.41 -5.18 5.09
N ASN A 82 -19.32 -6.11 4.78
CA ASN A 82 -19.11 -7.13 3.76
C ASN A 82 -18.94 -6.50 2.37
N GLU A 83 -19.75 -5.50 2.01
CA GLU A 83 -19.60 -4.75 0.75
C GLU A 83 -18.24 -4.04 0.66
N LEU A 84 -17.76 -3.44 1.76
CA LEU A 84 -16.45 -2.81 1.82
C LEU A 84 -15.31 -3.81 1.63
N VAL A 85 -15.39 -4.98 2.27
CA VAL A 85 -14.40 -6.06 2.10
C VAL A 85 -14.34 -6.53 0.65
N GLU A 86 -15.48 -6.71 -0.01
CA GLU A 86 -15.50 -7.06 -1.44
C GLU A 86 -14.93 -5.97 -2.34
N ALA A 87 -15.24 -4.70 -2.06
CA ALA A 87 -14.71 -3.56 -2.80
C ALA A 87 -13.20 -3.43 -2.63
N GLN A 88 -12.69 -3.69 -1.41
CA GLN A 88 -11.26 -3.74 -1.12
C GLN A 88 -10.60 -4.87 -1.90
N ARG A 89 -11.15 -6.09 -1.87
CA ARG A 89 -10.62 -7.23 -2.63
C ARG A 89 -10.54 -6.96 -4.13
N LYS A 90 -11.58 -6.36 -4.72
CA LYS A 90 -11.57 -5.94 -6.14
C LYS A 90 -10.53 -4.87 -6.44
N THR A 91 -10.27 -3.98 -5.48
CA THR A 91 -9.23 -2.95 -5.61
C THR A 91 -7.84 -3.56 -5.57
N GLU A 92 -7.58 -4.49 -4.66
CA GLU A 92 -6.32 -5.22 -4.55
C GLU A 92 -6.01 -6.00 -5.85
N GLU A 93 -6.98 -6.74 -6.39
CA GLU A 93 -6.81 -7.46 -7.68
C GLU A 93 -6.48 -6.51 -8.85
N ARG A 94 -7.11 -5.33 -8.90
CA ARG A 94 -6.83 -4.33 -9.95
C ARG A 94 -5.44 -3.74 -9.79
N LEU A 95 -5.01 -3.52 -8.55
CA LEU A 95 -3.67 -2.99 -8.25
C LEU A 95 -2.58 -3.99 -8.64
N GLU A 96 -2.76 -5.28 -8.34
CA GLU A 96 -1.83 -6.33 -8.76
C GLU A 96 -1.67 -6.38 -10.28
N LYS A 97 -2.78 -6.33 -11.02
CA LYS A 97 -2.76 -6.26 -12.49
C LYS A 97 -2.02 -5.03 -13.00
N LEU A 98 -2.24 -3.87 -12.39
CA LEU A 98 -1.55 -2.63 -12.76
C LEU A 98 -0.04 -2.72 -12.53
N ILE A 99 0.39 -3.30 -11.40
CA ILE A 99 1.81 -3.50 -11.09
C ILE A 99 2.47 -4.40 -12.13
N GLU A 100 1.80 -5.48 -12.53
CA GLU A 100 2.32 -6.42 -13.51
C GLU A 100 2.42 -5.79 -14.91
N GLU A 101 1.39 -5.08 -15.36
CA GLU A 101 1.46 -4.34 -16.64
C GLU A 101 2.55 -3.25 -16.60
N HIS A 102 2.70 -2.56 -15.48
CA HIS A 102 3.75 -1.56 -15.30
C HIS A 102 5.16 -2.18 -15.31
N ARG A 103 5.32 -3.43 -14.82
CA ARG A 103 6.58 -4.18 -14.94
C ARG A 103 6.90 -4.49 -16.40
N LYS A 104 5.93 -5.01 -17.16
CA LYS A 104 6.09 -5.29 -18.59
C LYS A 104 6.45 -4.04 -19.39
N THR A 105 5.80 -2.91 -19.12
CA THR A 105 6.15 -1.63 -19.76
C THR A 105 7.59 -1.21 -19.45
N ARG A 106 8.05 -1.36 -18.20
CA ARG A 106 9.45 -1.06 -17.85
C ARG A 106 10.44 -1.96 -18.59
N GLU A 107 10.13 -3.24 -18.74
CA GLU A 107 10.97 -4.18 -19.50
C GLU A 107 11.06 -3.81 -20.98
N GLN A 108 9.92 -3.47 -21.60
CA GLN A 108 9.88 -3.01 -22.99
C GLN A 108 10.66 -1.70 -23.17
N LEU A 109 10.51 -0.73 -22.27
CA LEU A 109 11.29 0.52 -22.29
C LEU A 109 12.79 0.28 -22.11
N GLY A 110 13.17 -0.70 -21.27
CA GLY A 110 14.55 -1.17 -21.15
C GLY A 110 15.08 -1.72 -22.48
N GLY A 111 14.29 -2.57 -23.15
CA GLY A 111 14.59 -3.10 -24.48
C GLY A 111 14.80 -2.00 -25.52
N LEU A 112 13.93 -0.98 -25.56
CA LEU A 112 14.07 0.16 -26.48
C LEU A 112 15.33 0.98 -26.21
N SER A 113 15.71 1.14 -24.95
CA SER A 113 16.95 1.84 -24.59
C SER A 113 18.19 1.13 -25.16
N HIS A 114 18.19 -0.21 -25.17
CA HIS A 114 19.23 -0.99 -25.84
C HIS A 114 19.21 -0.80 -27.35
N THR A 115 18.04 -0.83 -28.00
CA THR A 115 17.90 -0.61 -29.44
C THR A 115 18.48 0.75 -29.88
N VAL A 116 18.18 1.83 -29.13
CA VAL A 116 18.75 3.15 -29.41
C VAL A 116 20.28 3.13 -29.24
N GLY A 117 20.80 2.44 -28.21
CA GLY A 117 22.23 2.24 -28.03
C GLY A 117 22.90 1.55 -29.23
N TYR A 118 22.33 0.42 -29.69
CA TYR A 118 22.83 -0.31 -30.86
C TYR A 118 22.75 0.52 -32.15
N PHE A 119 21.69 1.33 -32.31
CA PHE A 119 21.59 2.25 -33.44
C PHE A 119 22.74 3.26 -33.46
N ILE A 120 23.01 3.93 -32.33
CA ILE A 120 24.11 4.90 -32.24
C ILE A 120 25.46 4.22 -32.49
N GLU A 121 25.63 3.00 -32.01
CA GLU A 121 26.84 2.20 -32.23
C GLU A 121 27.04 1.88 -33.72
N ASN A 122 26.00 1.46 -34.42
CA ASN A 122 26.04 1.21 -35.86
C ASN A 122 26.35 2.48 -36.68
N GLU A 123 25.78 3.62 -36.30
CA GLU A 123 26.10 4.90 -36.93
C GLU A 123 27.54 5.31 -36.64
N ALA A 124 28.06 5.05 -35.44
CA ALA A 124 29.46 5.29 -35.11
C ALA A 124 30.39 4.50 -36.03
N TYR A 125 30.11 3.22 -36.31
CA TYR A 125 30.94 2.41 -37.21
C TYR A 125 31.02 2.97 -38.64
N LYS A 126 29.92 3.56 -39.13
CA LYS A 126 29.84 4.13 -40.48
C LYS A 126 30.58 5.47 -40.57
N HIS A 127 30.40 6.35 -39.59
CA HIS A 127 30.82 7.75 -39.69
C HIS A 127 32.17 8.05 -39.03
N LEU A 128 32.55 7.33 -37.97
CA LEU A 128 33.83 7.56 -37.28
C LEU A 128 35.05 7.43 -38.19
N PRO A 129 35.17 6.47 -39.13
CA PRO A 129 36.36 6.38 -39.98
C PRO A 129 36.66 7.69 -40.74
N LYS A 130 35.63 8.34 -41.29
CA LYS A 130 35.74 9.63 -41.99
C LYS A 130 36.11 10.76 -41.04
N LEU A 131 35.48 10.81 -39.87
CA LEU A 131 35.72 11.85 -38.86
C LEU A 131 37.12 11.76 -38.24
N LEU A 132 37.53 10.54 -37.84
CA LEU A 132 38.86 10.29 -37.28
C LEU A 132 39.97 10.58 -38.29
N LYS A 133 39.76 10.26 -39.57
CA LYS A 133 40.69 10.63 -40.64
C LYS A 133 40.80 12.13 -40.80
N LYS A 134 39.69 12.86 -40.78
CA LYS A 134 39.66 14.32 -40.92
C LYS A 134 40.33 15.02 -39.74
N ASP A 135 40.04 14.61 -38.51
CA ASP A 135 40.42 15.35 -37.31
C ASP A 135 41.82 14.99 -36.81
N PHE A 136 42.26 13.75 -37.05
CA PHE A 136 43.49 13.20 -36.47
C PHE A 136 44.41 12.51 -37.48
N ASN A 137 44.09 12.57 -38.77
CA ASN A 137 44.78 11.79 -39.81
C ASN A 137 44.82 10.27 -39.50
N LEU A 138 43.84 9.79 -38.73
CA LEU A 138 43.76 8.40 -38.28
C LEU A 138 43.05 7.55 -39.34
N GLU A 139 43.79 6.64 -39.96
CA GLU A 139 43.25 5.66 -40.92
C GLU A 139 42.88 4.36 -40.20
N ILE A 140 41.65 3.91 -40.36
CA ILE A 140 41.21 2.59 -39.89
C ILE A 140 41.75 1.51 -40.84
N GLU A 141 42.40 0.47 -40.33
CA GLU A 141 43.01 -0.58 -41.14
C GLU A 141 41.98 -1.57 -41.73
N ASP A 142 40.94 -1.91 -40.98
CA ASP A 142 39.84 -2.80 -41.41
C ASP A 142 38.49 -2.13 -41.16
N ARG A 143 37.94 -2.30 -39.96
CA ARG A 143 36.65 -1.75 -39.54
C ARG A 143 36.61 -1.52 -38.04
N LEU A 144 35.63 -0.74 -37.62
CA LEU A 144 35.25 -0.60 -36.22
C LEU A 144 34.12 -1.60 -35.93
N ILE A 145 34.26 -2.37 -34.85
CA ILE A 145 33.30 -3.38 -34.41
C ILE A 145 33.16 -3.38 -32.89
N ARG A 146 32.11 -4.01 -32.39
CA ARG A 146 31.98 -4.42 -31.00
C ARG A 146 32.71 -5.73 -30.81
N ASP A 147 33.54 -5.81 -29.78
CA ASP A 147 34.30 -7.03 -29.52
C ASP A 147 34.51 -7.27 -28.02
N TYR A 148 34.77 -8.53 -27.69
CA TYR A 148 35.06 -9.01 -26.34
C TYR A 148 36.55 -9.35 -26.25
N ILE A 149 37.31 -8.52 -25.54
CA ILE A 149 38.74 -8.71 -25.41
C ILE A 149 39.00 -9.48 -24.10
N GLU A 150 39.63 -10.64 -24.20
CA GLU A 150 39.99 -11.43 -23.02
C GLU A 150 41.07 -10.73 -22.20
N VAL A 151 40.79 -10.46 -20.92
CA VAL A 151 41.71 -9.77 -20.00
C VAL A 151 42.40 -10.68 -19.00
N SER A 152 41.84 -11.86 -18.77
CA SER A 152 42.40 -12.96 -17.99
C SER A 152 41.64 -14.24 -18.35
N PRO A 153 42.12 -15.44 -17.99
CA PRO A 153 41.44 -16.69 -18.35
C PRO A 153 39.93 -16.64 -18.03
N ASN A 154 39.10 -16.82 -19.06
CA ASN A 154 37.62 -16.78 -19.00
C ASN A 154 37.00 -15.45 -18.53
N LYS A 155 37.73 -14.33 -18.67
CA LYS A 155 37.23 -13.00 -18.33
C LYS A 155 37.42 -12.06 -19.51
N TYR A 156 36.33 -11.50 -19.99
CA TYR A 156 36.29 -10.63 -21.15
C TYR A 156 35.83 -9.22 -20.78
N GLU A 157 36.41 -8.22 -21.43
CA GLU A 157 35.91 -6.85 -21.42
C GLU A 157 35.26 -6.55 -22.76
N GLU A 158 34.01 -6.13 -22.72
CA GLU A 158 33.28 -5.70 -23.90
C GLU A 158 33.58 -4.22 -24.21
N ILE A 159 34.00 -3.98 -25.45
CA ILE A 159 34.29 -2.64 -25.98
C ILE A 159 33.31 -2.35 -27.13
N ASN A 160 32.57 -1.24 -27.03
CA ASN A 160 31.55 -0.91 -28.03
C ASN A 160 32.16 -0.49 -29.36
N ILE A 161 33.33 0.13 -29.35
CA ILE A 161 34.04 0.52 -30.57
C ILE A 161 35.48 0.04 -30.44
N TYR A 162 35.82 -1.00 -31.18
CA TYR A 162 37.16 -1.56 -31.25
C TYR A 162 37.64 -1.61 -32.70
N GLY A 163 38.89 -1.25 -32.91
CA GLY A 163 39.55 -1.40 -34.21
C GLY A 163 41.02 -1.05 -34.16
N LYS A 164 41.73 -1.36 -35.24
CA LYS A 164 43.13 -1.00 -35.42
C LYS A 164 43.25 0.07 -36.49
N GLY A 165 44.22 0.95 -36.32
CA GLY A 165 44.45 2.05 -37.24
C GLY A 165 45.88 2.55 -37.24
N LYS A 166 46.13 3.57 -38.04
CA LYS A 166 47.41 4.28 -38.08
C LYS A 166 47.21 5.77 -37.99
N ILE A 167 48.03 6.43 -37.18
CA ILE A 167 48.19 7.88 -37.17
C ILE A 167 49.59 8.15 -37.68
N ASP A 168 49.72 8.87 -38.81
CA ASP A 168 51.00 9.20 -39.43
C ASP A 168 51.93 7.96 -39.59
N GLY A 169 51.33 6.81 -39.94
CA GLY A 169 52.04 5.53 -40.12
C GLY A 169 52.31 4.73 -38.83
N LYS A 170 52.11 5.29 -37.64
CA LYS A 170 52.24 4.58 -36.35
C LYS A 170 50.97 3.82 -36.01
N LYS A 171 51.09 2.55 -35.65
CA LYS A 171 49.96 1.70 -35.26
C LYS A 171 49.32 2.18 -33.96
N VAL A 172 48.00 2.29 -33.98
CA VAL A 172 47.17 2.63 -32.82
C VAL A 172 45.99 1.66 -32.71
N VAL A 173 45.51 1.45 -31.49
CA VAL A 173 44.29 0.70 -31.22
C VAL A 173 43.21 1.68 -30.78
N ILE A 174 42.09 1.69 -31.50
CA ILE A 174 40.94 2.51 -31.20
C ILE A 174 40.09 1.75 -30.19
N LEU A 175 39.85 2.38 -29.04
CA LEU A 175 38.94 1.89 -28.01
C LEU A 175 37.86 2.94 -27.80
N GLY A 176 36.61 2.50 -27.73
CA GLY A 176 35.52 3.42 -27.48
C GLY A 176 34.28 2.84 -26.85
N GLU A 177 33.48 3.77 -26.31
CA GLU A 177 32.24 3.51 -25.60
C GLU A 177 31.13 4.38 -26.21
N VAL A 178 29.95 3.78 -26.33
CA VAL A 178 28.76 4.45 -26.87
C VAL A 178 27.73 4.65 -25.75
N LYS A 179 27.23 5.87 -25.59
CA LYS A 179 26.16 6.19 -24.63
C LYS A 179 25.19 7.19 -25.24
N THR A 180 23.88 6.92 -25.18
CA THR A 180 22.86 7.89 -25.60
C THR A 180 23.03 9.22 -24.87
N GLN A 181 23.19 9.19 -23.55
CA GLN A 181 23.54 10.35 -22.74
C GLN A 181 24.78 10.02 -21.91
N LEU A 182 25.88 10.73 -22.16
CA LEU A 182 27.17 10.47 -21.51
C LEU A 182 27.25 11.14 -20.13
N LYS A 183 27.53 10.33 -19.10
CA LYS A 183 27.76 10.79 -17.72
C LYS A 183 29.24 10.64 -17.35
N LYS A 184 29.64 11.33 -16.28
CA LYS A 184 31.00 11.19 -15.72
C LYS A 184 31.33 9.76 -15.32
N SER A 185 30.38 9.05 -14.70
CA SER A 185 30.53 7.64 -14.30
C SER A 185 30.77 6.69 -15.47
N ASP A 186 30.23 7.00 -16.65
CA ASP A 186 30.45 6.21 -17.86
C ASP A 186 31.90 6.33 -18.32
N LEU A 187 32.44 7.55 -18.32
CA LEU A 187 33.85 7.82 -18.63
C LEU A 187 34.79 7.14 -17.63
N ASP A 188 34.47 7.20 -16.34
CA ASP A 188 35.26 6.52 -15.30
C ASP A 188 35.24 4.99 -15.49
N THR A 189 34.10 4.43 -15.88
CA THR A 189 33.96 2.99 -16.16
C THR A 189 34.74 2.61 -17.41
N PHE A 190 34.65 3.41 -18.48
CA PHE A 190 35.39 3.20 -19.71
C PHE A 190 36.90 3.24 -19.47
N LEU A 191 37.41 4.23 -18.73
CA LEU A 191 38.83 4.31 -18.37
C LEU A 191 39.31 3.10 -17.54
N LYS A 192 38.46 2.55 -16.66
CA LYS A 192 38.78 1.30 -15.95
C LYS A 192 38.91 0.11 -16.90
N LYS A 193 38.08 0.01 -17.95
CA LYS A 193 38.23 -1.01 -19.00
C LYS A 193 39.55 -0.81 -19.75
N VAL A 194 39.84 0.42 -20.19
CA VAL A 194 41.09 0.78 -20.88
C VAL A 194 42.31 0.39 -20.06
N TYR A 195 42.34 0.72 -18.77
CA TYR A 195 43.45 0.37 -17.87
C TYR A 195 43.70 -1.15 -17.77
N ARG A 196 42.65 -1.97 -17.83
CA ARG A 196 42.80 -3.44 -17.86
C ARG A 196 43.40 -3.92 -19.17
N LEU A 197 43.05 -3.27 -20.28
CA LEU A 197 43.54 -3.59 -21.62
C LEU A 197 44.95 -3.07 -21.90
N GLU A 198 45.38 -1.99 -21.23
CA GLU A 198 46.72 -1.43 -21.37
C GLU A 198 47.84 -2.44 -21.12
N ARG A 199 47.61 -3.40 -20.22
CA ARG A 199 48.59 -4.44 -19.88
C ARG A 199 48.73 -5.51 -20.96
N LEU A 200 47.80 -5.59 -21.90
CA LEU A 200 47.67 -6.69 -22.87
C LEU A 200 47.96 -6.21 -24.29
N ILE A 201 47.60 -4.97 -24.59
CA ILE A 201 47.78 -4.34 -25.90
C ILE A 201 48.97 -3.38 -25.77
N PRO A 202 50.14 -3.65 -26.36
CA PRO A 202 51.29 -2.76 -26.25
C PRO A 202 51.16 -1.47 -27.08
N GLU A 203 50.32 -1.47 -28.12
CA GLU A 203 50.11 -0.31 -29.00
C GLU A 203 49.51 0.90 -28.26
N GLU A 204 49.71 2.10 -28.82
CA GLU A 204 49.09 3.31 -28.31
C GLU A 204 47.56 3.27 -28.50
N LYS A 205 46.81 3.76 -27.51
CA LYS A 205 45.35 3.69 -27.51
C LYS A 205 44.78 5.04 -27.90
N PHE A 206 43.90 5.03 -28.89
CA PHE A 206 43.09 6.17 -29.25
C PHE A 206 41.71 6.02 -28.63
N LEU A 207 41.38 6.89 -27.67
CA LEU A 207 40.14 6.80 -26.89
C LEU A 207 39.04 7.66 -27.48
N VAL A 208 37.89 7.04 -27.78
CA VAL A 208 36.73 7.73 -28.35
C VAL A 208 35.45 7.41 -27.58
N CYS A 209 34.59 8.41 -27.36
CA CYS A 209 33.22 8.18 -26.92
C CYS A 209 32.25 8.83 -27.90
N VAL A 210 31.20 8.09 -28.23
CA VAL A 210 30.09 8.58 -29.07
C VAL A 210 28.85 8.78 -28.21
N THR A 211 28.19 9.92 -28.36
CA THR A 211 26.99 10.22 -27.58
C THR A 211 25.99 11.12 -28.29
N HIS A 212 24.71 11.05 -27.95
CA HIS A 212 23.75 12.05 -28.42
C HIS A 212 23.89 13.36 -27.64
N GLN A 213 24.16 13.26 -26.33
CA GLN A 213 24.23 14.41 -25.45
C GLN A 213 25.19 14.20 -24.26
N ALA A 214 25.94 15.24 -23.93
CA ALA A 214 26.78 15.31 -22.74
C ALA A 214 26.70 16.70 -22.09
N HIS A 215 26.64 16.76 -20.77
CA HIS A 215 26.70 18.02 -20.02
C HIS A 215 28.09 18.69 -20.19
N PRO A 216 28.21 20.03 -20.22
CA PRO A 216 29.50 20.72 -20.43
C PRO A 216 30.62 20.27 -19.49
N GLN A 217 30.30 20.00 -18.22
CA GLN A 217 31.29 19.47 -17.25
C GLN A 217 31.81 18.07 -17.64
N VAL A 218 30.94 17.21 -18.19
CA VAL A 218 31.33 15.88 -18.66
C VAL A 218 32.23 16.00 -19.90
N ARG A 219 31.91 16.95 -20.81
CA ARG A 219 32.75 17.24 -21.99
C ARG A 219 34.15 17.70 -21.59
N LYS A 220 34.24 18.62 -20.62
CA LYS A 220 35.51 19.08 -20.06
C LYS A 220 36.30 17.93 -19.44
N TYR A 221 35.64 17.09 -18.65
CA TYR A 221 36.26 15.93 -18.02
C TYR A 221 36.79 14.90 -19.04
N ALA A 222 36.02 14.60 -20.10
CA ALA A 222 36.48 13.74 -21.18
C ALA A 222 37.76 14.29 -21.85
N LYS A 223 37.77 15.59 -22.14
CA LYS A 223 38.94 16.27 -22.72
C LYS A 223 40.17 16.20 -21.81
N GLU A 224 40.00 16.44 -20.50
CA GLU A 224 41.07 16.31 -19.49
C GLU A 224 41.64 14.90 -19.43
N LYS A 225 40.81 13.88 -19.71
CA LYS A 225 41.21 12.47 -19.74
C LYS A 225 41.71 11.99 -21.11
N GLY A 226 41.84 12.89 -22.09
CA GLY A 226 42.30 12.56 -23.44
C GLY A 226 41.28 11.80 -24.29
N ILE A 227 40.02 11.72 -23.86
CA ILE A 227 38.95 11.02 -24.59
C ILE A 227 38.36 11.96 -25.64
N LYS A 228 38.32 11.54 -26.90
CA LYS A 228 37.69 12.29 -27.99
C LYS A 228 36.19 12.05 -27.98
N LEU A 229 35.41 13.12 -28.04
CA LEU A 229 33.96 13.05 -28.06
C LEU A 229 33.44 13.33 -29.45
N TYR A 230 32.57 12.45 -29.95
CA TYR A 230 31.77 12.67 -31.14
C TYR A 230 30.30 12.61 -30.79
N PHE A 231 29.55 13.55 -31.32
CA PHE A 231 28.12 13.61 -31.16
C PHE A 231 27.41 13.03 -32.37
N THR A 232 26.26 12.39 -32.15
CA THR A 232 25.51 11.76 -33.26
C THR A 232 25.06 12.76 -34.33
N TYR A 233 24.93 14.05 -34.00
CA TYR A 233 24.61 15.09 -34.99
C TYR A 233 25.79 15.43 -35.92
N GLU A 234 26.99 14.92 -35.64
CA GLU A 234 28.17 15.07 -36.51
C GLU A 234 28.28 13.93 -37.55
N PHE A 235 27.37 12.96 -37.47
CA PHE A 235 27.33 11.80 -38.36
C PHE A 235 26.60 12.17 -39.66
N GLU A 236 27.37 12.78 -40.57
CA GLU A 236 26.95 13.21 -41.91
C GLU A 236 27.78 12.56 -43.03
#